data_AF-A0A7C9Q1G3-F1
#
_entry.id   AF-A0A7C9Q1G3-F1
#
_cell.length_a   1.000
_cell.length_b   1.000
_cell.length_c   1.000
_cell.angle_alpha   90.00
_cell.angle_beta   90.00
_cell.angle_gamma   90.00
#
_symmetry.space_group_name_H-M   'P 1'
#
loop_
_entity.id
_entity.type
_entity.pdbx_description
1 polymer ?
#
loop_
_entity_poly.entity_id
_entity_poly.type
_entity_poly.pdbx_seq_one_letter_code
_entity_poly.pdbx_strand_id
1 'polypeptide(L)' 'MTQGQTKVRLYSFDEFISWYPEDSKVRYELHDGAIVAMPKPKGKHSNLAGSGTNTPFGRSP' A
#
# COMPACT_ATOMS: atom_id res chain seq x y z
N MET A 1 31.88 -15.88 -1.42
CA MET A 1 30.74 -14.98 -1.18
C MET A 1 29.49 -15.78 -1.49
N THR A 2 28.82 -16.33 -0.47
CA THR A 2 27.73 -17.29 -0.68
C THR A 2 26.44 -16.53 -0.93
N GLN A 3 25.95 -16.50 -2.18
CA GLN A 3 24.66 -15.93 -2.52
C GLN A 3 23.55 -16.81 -1.93
N GLY A 4 22.74 -16.23 -1.04
CA GLY A 4 21.66 -16.90 -0.35
C GLY A 4 20.65 -17.50 -1.33
N GLN A 5 20.35 -18.77 -1.14
CA GLN A 5 19.26 -19.46 -1.81
C GLN A 5 17.96 -18.81 -1.37
N THR A 6 17.39 -17.94 -2.21
CA THR A 6 16.01 -17.48 -2.05
C THR A 6 15.09 -18.63 -2.44
N LYS A 7 14.96 -19.60 -1.53
CA LYS A 7 13.86 -20.56 -1.55
C LYS A 7 12.60 -19.73 -1.67
N VAL A 8 11.86 -19.89 -2.77
CA VAL A 8 10.57 -19.22 -2.97
C VAL A 8 9.60 -19.82 -1.96
N ARG A 9 9.71 -19.37 -0.71
CA ARG A 9 8.79 -19.68 0.36
C ARG A 9 7.65 -18.69 0.24
N LEU A 10 6.50 -19.22 -0.14
CA LEU A 10 5.24 -18.49 -0.05
C LEU A 10 4.87 -18.48 1.42
N TYR A 11 4.91 -17.30 2.04
CA TYR A 11 4.52 -17.11 3.43
C TYR A 11 3.00 -17.20 3.55
N SER A 12 2.50 -17.91 4.57
CA SER A 12 1.10 -17.81 4.94
C SER A 12 0.82 -16.50 5.70
N PHE A 13 -0.47 -16.17 5.87
CA PHE A 13 -0.86 -15.02 6.68
C PHE A 13 -0.32 -15.11 8.11
N ASP A 14 -0.42 -16.27 8.75
CA ASP A 14 0.03 -16.47 10.13
C ASP A 14 1.55 -16.36 10.27
N GLU A 15 2.29 -16.88 9.30
CA GLU A 15 3.75 -16.73 9.25
C GLU A 15 4.15 -15.26 9.05
N PHE A 16 3.40 -14.54 8.22
CA PHE A 16 3.61 -13.11 8.00
C PHE A 16 3.39 -12.30 9.29
N ILE A 17 2.31 -12.55 10.04
CA ILE A 17 2.04 -11.86 11.32
C ILE A 17 3.13 -12.17 12.34
N SER A 18 3.57 -13.44 12.42
CA SER A 18 4.63 -13.86 13.35
C SER A 18 5.99 -13.26 13.00
N TRP A 19 6.24 -12.97 11.74
CA TRP A 19 7.45 -12.31 11.26
C TRP A 19 7.39 -10.78 11.37
N TYR A 20 6.19 -10.19 11.38
CA TYR A 20 6.00 -8.75 11.26
C TYR A 20 6.60 -7.99 12.46
N PRO A 21 7.62 -7.14 12.25
CA PRO A 21 8.24 -6.39 13.34
C PRO A 21 7.35 -5.21 13.77
N GLU A 22 6.98 -5.18 15.05
CA GLU A 22 6.10 -4.15 15.63
C GLU A 22 6.68 -2.73 15.51
N ASP A 23 8.00 -2.57 15.55
CA ASP A 23 8.72 -1.28 15.47
C ASP A 23 9.07 -0.83 14.04
N SER A 24 8.47 -1.43 13.01
CA SER A 24 8.84 -1.11 11.63
C SER A 24 8.41 0.30 11.21
N LYS A 25 9.39 1.11 10.78
CA LYS A 25 9.14 2.42 10.13
C LYS A 25 8.58 2.29 8.70
N VAL A 26 8.60 1.08 8.15
CA VAL A 26 8.19 0.72 6.79
C VAL A 26 7.00 -0.24 6.86
N ARG A 27 6.02 -0.07 5.97
CA ARG A 27 4.89 -0.99 5.90
C ARG A 27 5.29 -2.20 5.05
N TYR A 28 5.07 -3.40 5.57
CA TYR A 28 5.22 -4.62 4.79
C TYR A 28 3.84 -5.13 4.38
N GLU A 29 3.73 -5.67 3.18
CA GLU A 29 2.51 -6.25 2.64
C GLU A 29 2.79 -7.65 2.12
N LEU A 30 1.84 -8.56 2.32
CA LEU A 30 1.91 -9.93 1.81
C LEU A 30 1.12 -10.04 0.50
N HIS A 31 1.82 -10.28 -0.62
CA HIS A 31 1.26 -10.45 -1.96
C HIS A 31 1.52 -11.87 -2.46
N ASP A 32 0.49 -12.73 -2.51
CA ASP A 32 0.59 -14.14 -2.94
C ASP A 32 1.71 -14.93 -2.24
N GLY A 33 1.93 -14.65 -0.95
CA GLY A 33 3.00 -15.27 -0.16
C GLY A 33 4.36 -14.58 -0.28
N ALA A 34 4.47 -13.49 -1.04
CA ALA A 34 5.66 -12.65 -1.11
C ALA A 34 5.52 -11.43 -0.19
N ILE A 35 6.49 -11.24 0.70
CA ILE A 35 6.52 -10.07 1.58
C ILE A 35 7.21 -8.91 0.85
N VAL A 36 6.47 -7.83 0.63
CA VAL A 36 6.93 -6.62 -0.08
C VAL A 36 6.98 -5.44 0.88
N ALA A 37 8.11 -4.76 0.94
CA ALA A 37 8.26 -3.53 1.72
C ALA A 37 7.72 -2.33 0.92
N MET A 38 6.62 -1.73 1.36
CA MET A 38 6.15 -0.45 0.88
C MET A 38 6.65 0.68 1.80
N PRO A 39 7.75 1.36 1.45
CA PRO A 39 8.08 2.63 2.08
C PRO A 39 6.93 3.60 1.86
N LYS A 40 6.72 4.52 2.82
CA LYS A 40 5.63 5.49 2.77
C LYS A 40 5.52 6.05 1.35
N PRO A 41 4.35 5.94 0.70
CA PRO A 41 4.18 6.50 -0.64
C PRO A 41 4.58 7.96 -0.55
N LYS A 42 5.57 8.37 -1.35
CA LYS A 42 5.91 9.79 -1.49
C LYS A 42 4.65 10.45 -2.01
N GLY A 43 3.89 11.07 -1.10
CA GLY A 43 2.54 11.54 -1.35
C GLY A 43 2.51 12.49 -2.54
N LYS A 44 2.19 11.96 -3.71
CA LYS A 44 1.42 12.64 -4.73
C LYS A 44 0.08 11.93 -4.75
N HIS A 45 -0.63 12.00 -3.63
CA HIS A 45 -2.08 11.84 -3.68
C HIS A 45 -2.55 13.01 -4.54
N SER A 46 -2.68 12.73 -5.84
CA SER A 46 -3.23 13.65 -6.81
C SER A 46 -4.51 14.20 -6.22
N ASN A 47 -4.57 15.52 -6.21
CA ASN A 47 -5.70 16.32 -5.77
C ASN A 47 -6.95 15.85 -6.52
N LEU A 48 -7.64 14.82 -6.02
CA LEU A 48 -8.99 14.47 -6.44
C LEU A 48 -9.85 15.57 -5.81
N ALA A 49 -9.80 16.72 -6.46
CA ALA A 49 -10.58 17.88 -6.15
C ALA A 49 -12.04 17.44 -6.17
N GLY A 50 -12.62 17.34 -4.97
CA GLY A 50 -14.05 17.42 -4.81
C GLY A 50 -14.48 18.74 -5.42
N SER A 51 -15.17 18.68 -6.56
CA SER A 51 -15.94 19.80 -7.07
C SER A 51 -17.23 19.27 -7.65
N GLY A 52 -18.02 18.66 -6.78
CA GLY A 52 -19.46 18.56 -6.95
C GLY A 52 -20.11 19.91 -6.61
N THR A 53 -19.69 21.00 -7.24
CA THR A 53 -20.48 22.24 -7.21
C THR A 53 -21.50 22.15 -8.34
N ASN A 54 -22.58 21.41 -8.11
CA ASN A 54 -23.84 21.66 -8.80
C ASN A 54 -24.39 23.00 -8.26
N THR A 55 -23.77 24.11 -8.68
CA THR A 55 -24.35 25.44 -8.52
C THR A 55 -25.41 25.61 -9.61
N PRO A 56 -26.65 26.02 -9.26
CA PRO A 56 -27.74 26.10 -10.21
C PRO A 56 -27.55 27.32 -11.11
N PHE A 57 -27.00 27.12 -12.31
CA PHE A 57 -27.02 28.16 -13.33
C PHE A 57 -28.40 28.20 -13.98
N GLY A 58 -29.19 29.16 -13.50
CA GLY A 58 -30.08 30.03 -14.26
C GLY A 58 -30.90 29.43 -15.41
N ARG A 59 -32.21 29.40 -15.21
CA ARG A 59 -33.15 29.87 -16.23
C ARG A 59 -34.43 30.41 -15.57
N SER A 60 -34.48 31.72 -15.39
CA SER A 60 -35.71 32.48 -15.66
C SER A 60 -36.05 32.28 -17.15
N PRO A 61 -37.33 32.15 -17.50
CA PRO A 61 -38.26 33.28 -17.55
C PRO A 61 -39.41 33.21 -16.55
#